data_AF-A0A955ZKR1-F1
#
_entry.id   AF-A0A955ZKR1-F1
#
_cell.length_a   1.000
_cell.length_b   1.000
_cell.length_c   1.000
_cell.angle_alpha   90.00
_cell.angle_beta   90.00
_cell.angle_gamma   90.00
#
_symmetry.space_group_name_H-M   'P 1'
#
loop_
_entity.id
_entity.type
_entity.pdbx_description
1 polymer ?
#
loop_
_entity_poly.entity_id
_entity_poly.type
_entity_poly.pdbx_seq_one_letter_code
_entity_poly.pdbx_strand_id
1 'polypeptide(L)' 'LRAIPLELQIALELHYWEQMSGPEIARVLGIAEGTVRSRLRRAKEALDAKMVELSRSPRELETTMANLENWAAGLRDAL' A
#
# COMPACT_ATOMS: atom_id res chain seq x y z
N LEU A 1 -5.89 -2.38 6.01
CA LEU A 1 -6.06 -2.87 4.63
C LEU A 1 -7.51 -3.21 4.28
N ARG A 2 -8.27 -3.95 5.10
CA ARG A 2 -9.66 -4.39 4.81
C ARG A 2 -10.70 -3.32 4.45
N ALA A 3 -10.36 -2.04 4.55
CA ALA A 3 -11.25 -0.91 4.31
C ALA A 3 -11.16 -0.31 2.89
N ILE A 4 -10.29 -0.83 2.02
CA ILE A 4 -10.18 -0.43 0.60
C ILE A 4 -10.61 -1.58 -0.32
N PRO A 5 -10.92 -1.37 -1.61
CA PRO A 5 -11.31 -2.46 -2.53
C PRO A 5 -10.30 -3.62 -2.56
N LEU A 6 -10.79 -4.86 -2.66
CA LEU A 6 -10.00 -6.08 -2.52
C LEU A 6 -8.85 -6.15 -3.54
N GLU A 7 -9.11 -5.79 -4.79
CA GLU A 7 -8.11 -5.78 -5.85
C GLU A 7 -6.96 -4.78 -5.62
N LEU A 8 -7.19 -3.75 -4.79
CA LEU A 8 -6.18 -2.79 -4.38
C LEU A 8 -5.38 -3.31 -3.18
N GLN A 9 -6.04 -4.01 -2.25
CA GLN A 9 -5.39 -4.68 -1.13
C GLN A 9 -4.40 -5.74 -1.64
N ILE A 10 -4.84 -6.62 -2.55
CA ILE A 10 -4.01 -7.69 -3.11
C ILE A 10 -2.77 -7.10 -3.79
N ALA A 11 -2.91 -6.02 -4.57
CA ALA A 11 -1.78 -5.38 -5.21
C ALA A 11 -0.77 -4.81 -4.19
N LEU A 12 -1.25 -4.20 -3.10
CA LEU A 12 -0.40 -3.71 -2.01
C LEU A 12 0.32 -4.84 -1.28
N GLU A 13 -0.38 -5.94 -0.98
CA GLU A 13 0.19 -7.09 -0.28
C GLU A 13 1.31 -7.73 -1.10
N LEU A 14 1.07 -8.01 -2.39
CA LEU A 14 2.11 -8.54 -3.26
C LEU A 14 3.32 -7.59 -3.39
N HIS A 15 3.08 -6.28 -3.38
CA HIS A 15 4.18 -5.32 -3.51
C HIS A 15 5.00 -5.16 -2.22
N TYR A 16 4.36 -5.02 -1.07
CA TYR A 16 5.03 -4.68 0.19
C TYR A 16 5.38 -5.90 1.05
N TRP A 17 4.58 -6.97 1.01
CA TRP A 17 4.82 -8.19 1.80
C TRP A 17 5.60 -9.23 1.00
N GLU A 18 5.24 -9.45 -0.26
CA GLU A 18 5.93 -10.42 -1.12
C GLU A 18 7.09 -9.80 -1.93
N GLN A 19 7.34 -8.49 -1.75
CA GLN A 19 8.41 -7.73 -2.40
C GLN A 19 8.42 -7.84 -3.93
N MET A 20 7.25 -8.04 -4.53
CA MET A 20 7.13 -8.21 -5.98
C MET A 20 7.20 -6.86 -6.71
N SER A 21 7.93 -6.85 -7.82
CA SER A 21 7.93 -5.74 -8.77
C SER A 21 6.62 -5.65 -9.57
N GLY A 22 6.36 -4.49 -10.19
CA GLY A 22 5.18 -4.29 -11.04
C GLY A 22 4.98 -5.39 -12.12
N PRO A 23 6.03 -5.78 -12.87
CA PRO A 23 5.96 -6.89 -13.81
C PRO A 23 5.65 -8.26 -13.18
N GLU A 24 6.18 -8.54 -11.99
CA GLU A 24 5.93 -9.80 -11.28
C GLU A 24 4.48 -9.89 -10.80
N ILE A 25 3.96 -8.81 -10.23
CA ILE A 25 2.56 -8.69 -9.83
C ILE A 25 1.65 -8.84 -11.05
N ALA A 26 2.01 -8.24 -12.19
CA ALA A 26 1.26 -8.37 -13.43
C ALA A 26 1.14 -9.82 -13.89
N ARG A 27 2.24 -10.59 -13.81
CA ARG A 27 2.25 -12.03 -14.11
C ARG A 27 1.37 -12.83 -13.15
N VAL A 28 1.48 -12.59 -11.84
CA VAL A 28 0.69 -13.31 -10.82
C VAL A 28 -0.80 -13.04 -10.97
N LEU A 29 -1.17 -11.77 -11.21
CA LEU A 29 -2.57 -11.36 -11.31
C LEU A 29 -3.17 -11.56 -12.70
N GLY A 30 -2.36 -11.92 -13.71
CA GLY A 30 -2.82 -12.08 -15.10
C GLY A 30 -3.36 -10.79 -15.72
N ILE A 31 -2.79 -9.63 -15.36
CA ILE A 31 -3.22 -8.31 -15.84
C ILE A 31 -2.06 -7.51 -16.44
N ALA A 32 -2.37 -6.43 -17.17
CA ALA A 32 -1.34 -5.55 -17.70
C ALA A 32 -0.57 -4.82 -16.60
N GLU A 33 0.73 -4.61 -16.80
CA GLU A 33 1.59 -3.89 -15.84
C GLU A 33 1.14 -2.44 -15.59
N GLY A 34 0.60 -1.76 -16.61
CA GLY A 34 -0.03 -0.45 -16.44
C GLY A 34 -1.24 -0.48 -15.50
N THR A 35 -1.99 -1.58 -15.50
CA THR A 35 -3.09 -1.81 -14.54
C THR A 35 -2.56 -2.02 -13.14
N VAL A 36 -1.44 -2.74 -12.96
CA VAL A 36 -0.79 -2.88 -11.65
C VAL A 36 -0.35 -1.51 -11.11
N ARG A 37 0.35 -0.71 -11.92
CA ARG A 37 0.81 0.63 -11.50
C ARG A 37 -0.35 1.52 -11.07
N SER A 38 -1.43 1.56 -11.86
CA SER A 38 -2.61 2.35 -11.51
C SER A 38 -3.35 1.82 -10.27
N ARG A 39 -3.39 0.50 -10.05
CA ARG A 39 -3.92 -0.10 -8.82
C ARG A 39 -3.08 0.26 -7.61
N LEU A 40 -1.76 0.13 -7.66
CA LEU A 40 -0.87 0.50 -6.55
C LEU A 40 -1.02 1.98 -6.17
N ARG A 41 -1.10 2.89 -7.15
CA ARG A 41 -1.35 4.31 -6.90
C ARG A 41 -2.69 4.51 -6.18
N ARG A 42 -3.78 3.98 -6.73
CA ARG A 42 -5.13 4.10 -6.15
C ARG A 42 -5.23 3.45 -4.77
N ALA A 43 -4.47 2.38 -4.54
CA ALA A 43 -4.43 1.69 -3.25
C ALA A 43 -3.80 2.56 -2.16
N LYS A 44 -2.71 3.27 -2.49
CA LYS A 44 -2.07 4.25 -1.59
C LYS A 44 -3.02 5.42 -1.29
N GLU A 45 -3.63 6.00 -2.32
CA GLU A 45 -4.61 7.08 -2.15
C GLU A 45 -5.80 6.68 -1.28
N ALA A 46 -6.33 5.46 -1.48
CA ALA A 46 -7.43 4.94 -0.67
C ALA A 46 -7.00 4.66 0.77
N LEU A 47 -5.76 4.22 0.98
CA LEU A 47 -5.20 4.03 2.31
C LEU A 47 -5.05 5.37 3.03
N ASP A 48 -4.47 6.37 2.38
CA ASP A 48 -4.31 7.72 2.92
C ASP A 48 -5.66 8.34 3.32
N ALA A 49 -6.66 8.25 2.44
CA ALA A 49 -8.01 8.73 2.73
C ALA A 49 -8.63 8.03 3.96
N LYS A 50 -8.41 6.71 4.11
CA LYS A 50 -8.88 5.97 5.28
C LYS A 50 -8.12 6.33 6.56
N MET A 51 -6.82 6.61 6.46
CA MET A 51 -6.03 7.09 7.59
C MET A 51 -6.53 8.45 8.07
N VAL A 52 -6.86 9.37 7.15
CA VAL A 52 -7.46 10.67 7.47
C VAL A 52 -8.79 10.48 8.21
N GLU A 53 -9.68 9.63 7.70
CA GLU A 53 -10.98 9.35 8.30
C GLU A 53 -10.88 8.77 9.72
N LEU A 54 -9.88 7.92 9.95
CA LEU A 54 -9.64 7.29 11.26
C LEU A 54 -8.89 8.18 12.25
N SER A 55 -8.25 9.26 11.78
CA SER A 55 -7.52 10.18 12.64
C SER A 55 -8.47 11.09 13.41
N ARG A 56 -8.28 11.23 14.74
CA ARG A 56 -9.07 12.17 15.55
C ARG A 56 -8.52 13.59 15.51
N SER A 57 -7.28 13.75 15.02
CA SER A 57 -6.66 15.04 14.74
C SER A 57 -5.57 14.93 13.65
N PRO A 58 -5.23 16.03 12.95
CA PRO A 58 -4.16 16.05 11.93
C PRO A 58 -2.79 15.59 12.45
N ARG A 59 -2.49 15.85 13.73
CA ARG A 59 -1.22 15.45 14.35
C ARG A 59 -1.12 13.94 14.56
N GLU A 60 -2.22 13.28 14.90
CA GLU A 60 -2.26 11.81 15.00
C GLU A 60 -2.10 11.15 13.63
N LEU A 61 -2.67 11.75 12.58
CA LEU A 61 -2.49 11.27 11.20
C LEU A 61 -1.03 11.31 10.78
N GLU A 62 -0.38 12.47 10.94
CA GLU A 62 1.01 12.69 10.56
C GLU A 62 1.95 11.73 11.30
N THR A 63 1.72 11.52 12.59
CA THR A 63 2.49 10.57 13.41
C THR A 63 2.28 9.12 12.96
N THR A 64 1.05 8.76 12.58
CA THR A 64 0.74 7.39 12.14
C THR A 64 1.28 7.09 10.74
N MET A 65 1.23 8.06 9.83
CA MET A 65 1.83 7.93 8.49
C MET A 65 3.36 7.81 8.58
N ALA A 66 4.01 8.69 9.35
CA ALA A 66 5.45 8.61 9.58
C ALA A 66 5.87 7.27 10.21
N ASN A 67 5.09 6.76 11.17
CA ASN A 67 5.36 5.45 11.78
C ASN A 67 5.16 4.29 10.80
N LEU A 68 4.17 4.35 9.91
CA LEU A 68 3.93 3.33 8.90
C LEU A 68 5.06 3.29 7.86
N GLU A 69 5.52 4.46 7.41
CA GLU A 69 6.66 4.58 6.50
C GLU A 69 7.96 4.10 7.16
N ASN A 70 8.19 4.48 8.42
CA ASN A 70 9.36 4.03 9.19
C ASN A 70 9.34 2.52 9.46
N TRP A 71 8.17 1.94 9.78
CA TRP A 71 8.02 0.50 9.91
C TRP A 71 8.28 -0.22 8.58
N ALA A 72 7.72 0.28 7.48
CA ALA A 72 7.94 -0.26 6.15
C ALA A 72 9.41 -0.11 5.69
N ALA A 73 10.12 0.92 6.16
CA ALA A 73 11.54 1.13 5.92
C ALA A 73 12.41 0.22 6.79
N GLY A 74 12.10 0.06 8.09
CA GLY A 74 12.83 -0.85 8.99
C GLY A 74 12.71 -2.32 8.59
N LEU A 75 11.63 -2.69 7.91
CA LEU A 75 11.49 -3.99 7.23
C LEU A 75 12.50 -4.20 6.09
N ARG A 76 13.04 -3.11 5.49
CA ARG A 76 14.10 -3.17 4.47
C ARG A 76 15.48 -3.41 5.09
N ASP A 77 15.73 -2.90 6.30
CA ASP A 77 17.03 -3.00 6.97
C ASP A 77 17.19 -4.33 7.75
N ALA A 78 16.09 -5.05 7.98
CA ALA A 78 16.07 -6.33 8.67
C ALA A 78 16.20 -7.57 7.75
N LEU A 79 16.44 -7.37 6.45
CA LEU A 79 16.69 -8.40 5.43
C LEU A 79 18.11 -8.26 4.87
#